data_AF-A0A7W1MZS1-F1
#
_entry.id   AF-A0A7W1MZS1-F1
#
_cell.length_a   1.000
_cell.length_b   1.000
_cell.length_c   1.000
_cell.angle_alpha   90.00
_cell.angle_beta   90.00
_cell.angle_gamma   90.00
#
_symmetry.space_group_name_H-M   'P 1'
#
loop_
_entity.id
_entity.type
_entity.pdbx_description
1 polymer ?
#
loop_
_entity_poly.entity_id
_entity_poly.type
_entity_poly.pdbx_seq_one_letter_code
_entity_poly.pdbx_strand_id
1 'polypeptide(L)'
;MPGLAIVGAQWGDEGKGKVTDLVAERADVVIRFQGGNNAGHTIVRGSESFKFHLIPSGILYPGKTCAIGNGVVVDPKVITEEIDG
;
A
#
# COMPACT_ATOMS: atom_id res chain seq x y z
N MET A 1 7.24 -3.37 20.75
CA MET A 1 6.76 -2.54 19.64
C MET A 1 5.55 -3.24 19.04
N PRO A 2 4.35 -2.65 19.03
CA PRO A 2 3.16 -3.32 18.51
C PRO A 2 3.17 -3.33 16.98
N GLY A 3 2.70 -4.42 16.38
CA GLY A 3 2.40 -4.52 14.95
C GLY A 3 0.90 -4.62 14.74
N LEU A 4 0.38 -3.95 13.71
CA LEU A 4 -1.01 -4.10 13.25
C LEU A 4 -1.01 -4.77 11.87
N ALA A 5 -1.75 -5.86 11.75
CA ALA A 5 -1.99 -6.53 10.48
C ALA A 5 -3.40 -6.22 9.99
N ILE A 6 -3.52 -5.70 8.76
CA ILE A 6 -4.79 -5.49 8.07
C ILE A 6 -4.90 -6.59 7.01
N VAL A 7 -5.90 -7.45 7.17
CA VAL A 7 -6.13 -8.62 6.30
C VAL A 7 -7.57 -8.64 5.80
N GLY A 8 -7.77 -9.26 4.63
CA GLY A 8 -9.10 -9.53 4.11
C GLY A 8 -9.63 -10.82 4.71
N ALA A 9 -10.88 -10.81 5.15
CA ALA A 9 -11.55 -11.99 5.69
C ALA A 9 -12.43 -12.70 4.64
N GLN A 10 -12.47 -12.18 3.41
CA GLN A 10 -13.33 -12.66 2.32
C GLN A 10 -12.45 -12.95 1.08
N TRP A 11 -12.97 -12.68 -0.12
CA TRP A 11 -12.31 -12.95 -1.40
C TRP A 11 -11.85 -11.68 -2.11
N GLY A 12 -11.29 -10.72 -1.39
CA GLY A 12 -10.85 -9.46 -1.98
C GLY A 12 -11.92 -8.37 -1.97
N ASP A 13 -11.54 -7.19 -2.45
CA ASP A 13 -12.39 -5.99 -2.54
C ASP A 13 -13.08 -5.53 -1.25
N GLU A 14 -12.58 -5.93 -0.09
CA GLU A 14 -13.14 -5.56 1.22
C GLU A 14 -12.79 -4.11 1.65
N GLY A 15 -12.22 -3.30 0.75
CA GLY A 15 -11.82 -1.93 1.05
C GLY A 15 -10.58 -1.79 1.95
N LYS A 16 -9.75 -2.84 2.05
CA LYS A 16 -8.52 -2.86 2.88
C LYS A 16 -7.63 -1.64 2.67
N GLY A 17 -7.44 -1.21 1.43
CA GLY A 17 -6.61 -0.06 1.08
C GLY A 17 -7.03 1.23 1.80
N LYS A 18 -8.35 1.45 1.96
CA LYS A 18 -8.88 2.62 2.68
C LYS A 18 -8.58 2.54 4.18
N VAL A 19 -8.71 1.36 4.77
CA VAL A 19 -8.39 1.15 6.20
C VAL A 19 -6.88 1.30 6.42
N THR A 20 -6.07 0.73 5.54
CA THR A 20 -4.61 0.86 5.60
C THR A 20 -4.16 2.32 5.48
N ASP A 21 -4.72 3.09 4.54
CA ASP A 21 -4.44 4.52 4.39
C ASP A 21 -4.76 5.30 5.67
N LEU A 22 -5.95 5.07 6.25
CA LEU A 22 -6.38 5.72 7.50
C LEU A 22 -5.42 5.43 8.67
N VAL A 23 -4.90 4.21 8.78
CA VAL A 23 -3.98 3.85 9.87
C VAL A 23 -2.53 4.24 9.56
N ALA A 24 -2.15 4.33 8.29
CA ALA A 24 -0.80 4.67 7.85
C ALA A 24 -0.34 6.05 8.36
N GLU A 25 -1.27 7.00 8.54
CA GLU A 25 -0.98 8.30 9.15
C GLU A 25 -0.30 8.18 10.53
N ARG A 26 -0.65 7.15 11.30
CA ARG A 26 -0.17 6.94 12.68
C ARG A 26 0.95 5.90 12.78
N ALA A 27 1.24 5.17 11.71
CA ALA A 27 2.29 4.16 11.68
C ALA A 27 3.65 4.80 11.34
N ASP A 28 4.76 4.30 11.89
CA ASP A 28 6.10 4.73 11.47
C ASP A 28 6.56 4.00 10.20
N VAL A 29 6.10 2.75 10.04
CA VAL A 29 6.44 1.87 8.92
C VAL A 29 5.17 1.22 8.37
N VAL A 30 5.00 1.25 7.05
CA VAL A 30 3.90 0.59 6.33
C VAL A 30 4.47 -0.45 5.39
N ILE A 31 4.07 -1.71 5.58
CA ILE A 31 4.71 -2.87 4.94
C ILE A 31 3.69 -3.65 4.11
N ARG A 32 4.01 -3.89 2.84
CA ARG A 32 3.35 -4.93 2.05
C ARG A 32 4.13 -6.23 2.19
N PHE A 33 3.50 -7.28 2.70
CA PHE A 33 4.20 -8.51 3.09
C PHE A 33 4.04 -9.69 2.12
N GLN A 34 3.04 -9.66 1.22
CA GLN A 34 2.76 -10.72 0.24
C GLN A 34 2.06 -10.19 -1.01
N GLY A 35 1.93 -11.06 -2.01
CA GLY A 35 1.16 -10.81 -3.23
C GLY A 35 2.02 -10.20 -4.34
N GLY A 36 1.42 -9.42 -5.23
CA GLY A 36 2.14 -8.68 -6.26
C GLY A 36 1.31 -7.52 -6.78
N ASN A 37 1.46 -7.21 -8.07
CA ASN A 37 0.69 -6.21 -8.79
C ASN A 37 -0.76 -6.66 -9.15
N ASN A 38 -1.16 -7.87 -8.72
CA ASN A 38 -2.54 -8.34 -8.77
C ASN A 38 -3.44 -7.72 -7.69
N ALA A 39 -2.83 -7.04 -6.70
CA ALA A 39 -3.52 -6.19 -5.76
C ALA A 39 -3.48 -4.74 -6.23
N GLY A 40 -4.34 -3.91 -5.63
CA GLY A 40 -4.31 -2.48 -5.88
C GLY A 40 -5.11 -1.73 -4.84
N HIS A 41 -4.78 -0.46 -4.66
CA HIS A 41 -5.62 0.46 -3.92
C HIS A 41 -5.55 1.84 -4.57
N THR A 42 -6.67 2.54 -4.51
CA THR A 42 -6.77 3.93 -4.97
C THR A 42 -6.87 4.82 -3.75
N ILE A 43 -5.98 5.80 -3.64
CA ILE A 43 -6.03 6.83 -2.60
C ILE A 43 -6.50 8.12 -3.26
N VAL A 44 -7.55 8.72 -2.70
CA VAL A 44 -8.08 10.00 -3.16
C VAL A 44 -7.72 11.07 -2.13
N ARG A 45 -6.96 12.08 -2.54
CA ARG A 45 -6.61 13.24 -1.71
C ARG A 45 -7.08 14.52 -2.39
N GLY A 46 -8.13 15.13 -1.85
CA GLY A 46 -8.73 16.31 -2.47
C GLY A 46 -9.25 15.99 -3.88
N SER A 47 -8.70 16.64 -4.89
CA SER A 47 -9.02 16.41 -6.31
C SER A 47 -8.11 15.39 -7.00
N GLU A 48 -7.06 14.91 -6.33
CA GLU A 48 -6.08 13.99 -6.90
C GLU A 48 -6.41 12.54 -6.55
N SER A 49 -6.17 11.63 -7.50
CA SER A 49 -6.41 10.20 -7.34
C SER A 49 -5.15 9.44 -7.73
N PHE A 50 -4.61 8.69 -6.78
CA PHE A 50 -3.39 7.90 -6.94
C PHE A 50 -3.75 6.42 -6.95
N LYS A 51 -3.30 5.69 -7.97
CA LYS A 51 -3.51 4.25 -8.09
C LYS A 51 -2.18 3.53 -7.89
N PHE A 52 -2.11 2.69 -6.87
CA PHE A 52 -0.91 1.92 -6.55
C PHE A 52 -1.23 0.43 -6.54
N HIS A 53 -0.46 -0.35 -7.30
CA HIS A 53 -0.48 -1.80 -7.29
C HIS A 53 0.58 -2.39 -6.37
N LEU A 54 1.79 -1.84 -6.30
CA LEU A 54 2.92 -2.37 -5.52
C LEU A 54 3.33 -1.47 -4.35
N ILE A 55 3.38 -0.16 -4.57
CA ILE A 55 3.77 0.80 -3.53
C ILE A 55 2.79 0.71 -2.33
N PRO A 56 3.27 0.70 -1.07
CA PRO A 56 2.41 0.72 0.11
C PRO A 56 1.65 2.04 0.28
N SER A 57 0.45 1.99 0.88
CA SER A 57 -0.43 3.18 1.06
C SER A 57 0.19 4.31 1.87
N GLY A 58 1.22 4.02 2.67
CA GLY A 58 1.94 5.01 3.47
C GLY A 58 2.72 6.04 2.65
N ILE A 59 2.91 5.84 1.34
CA ILE A 59 3.83 6.64 0.53
C ILE A 59 3.45 8.12 0.44
N LEU A 60 2.15 8.43 0.60
CA LEU A 60 1.64 9.80 0.56
C LEU A 60 1.76 10.53 1.91
N TYR A 61 2.24 9.86 2.96
CA TYR A 61 2.47 10.46 4.27
C TYR A 61 3.96 10.79 4.46
N PRO A 62 4.32 12.08 4.58
CA PRO A 62 5.71 12.47 4.81
C PRO A 62 6.30 11.84 6.07
N GLY A 63 7.56 11.42 5.99
CA GLY A 63 8.29 10.84 7.12
C GLY A 63 7.95 9.39 7.45
N LYS A 64 7.07 8.73 6.68
CA LYS A 64 6.75 7.31 6.86
C LYS A 64 7.66 6.45 6.02
N THR A 65 8.15 5.34 6.60
CA THR A 65 8.92 4.36 5.83
C THR A 65 7.96 3.37 5.17
N CYS A 66 8.01 3.28 3.84
CA CYS A 66 7.30 2.25 3.10
C CYS A 66 8.24 1.11 2.74
N ALA A 67 7.83 -0.12 3.04
CA ALA A 67 8.63 -1.31 2.74
C ALA A 67 7.83 -2.34 1.94
N ILE A 68 8.51 -2.96 0.98
CA ILE A 68 8.04 -4.13 0.26
C ILE A 68 8.81 -5.33 0.84
N GLY A 69 8.08 -6.22 1.50
CA GLY A 69 8.64 -7.41 2.12
C GLY A 69 9.04 -8.47 1.10
N ASN A 70 9.86 -9.42 1.53
CA ASN A 70 10.40 -10.50 0.69
C ASN A 70 9.34 -11.48 0.15
N GLY A 71 8.10 -11.45 0.67
CA GLY A 71 6.99 -12.26 0.18
C GLY A 71 6.25 -11.66 -1.01
N VAL A 72 6.64 -10.47 -1.48
CA VAL A 72 5.99 -9.80 -2.62
C VAL A 72 6.70 -10.17 -3.92
N VAL A 73 5.94 -10.58 -4.92
CA VAL A 73 6.38 -10.70 -6.31
C VAL A 73 6.36 -9.30 -6.92
N VAL A 74 7.54 -8.77 -7.22
CA VAL A 74 7.71 -7.42 -7.76
C VAL A 74 7.92 -7.50 -9.26
N ASP A 75 7.03 -6.90 -10.03
CA ASP A 75 7.25 -6.59 -11.44
C ASP A 75 8.05 -5.27 -11.52
N PRO A 76 9.32 -5.30 -11.97
CA PRO A 76 10.17 -4.12 -12.01
C PRO A 76 9.60 -3.00 -12.88
N LYS A 77 8.87 -3.34 -13.95
CA LYS A 77 8.29 -2.35 -14.84
C LYS A 77 7.16 -1.61 -14.16
N VAL A 78 6.25 -2.35 -13.50
CA VAL A 78 5.10 -1.75 -12.82
C VAL A 78 5.53 -0.88 -11.65
N ILE A 79 6.51 -1.31 -10.85
CA ILE A 79 6.97 -0.48 -9.73
C ILE A 79 7.68 0.80 -10.20
N THR A 80 8.44 0.76 -11.30
CA THR A 80 9.04 1.99 -11.85
C THR A 80 8.00 2.93 -12.41
N GLU A 81 6.98 2.40 -13.11
CA GLU A 81 5.85 3.21 -13.59
C GLU A 81 5.10 3.89 -12.43
N GLU A 82 4.90 3.19 -11.31
CA GLU A 82 4.29 3.79 -10.11
C GLU A 82 5.15 4.85 -9.42
N ILE A 83 6.48 4.76 -9.53
CA ILE A 83 7.42 5.74 -8.95
C ILE A 83 7.47 7.01 -9.81
N ASP A 84 7.45 6.85 -11.13
CA ASP A 84 7.61 7.95 -12.07
C ASP A 84 6.33 8.80 -12.22
N GLY A 85 5.15 8.22 -11.96
CA GLY A 85 3.85 8.91 -11.90
C GLY A 85 3.10 8.95 -13.22
#